data_AF-A0A0F9HV57-F1
#
_entry.id   AF-A0A0F9HV57-F1
#
_cell.length_a   1.000
_cell.length_b   1.000
_cell.length_c   1.000
_cell.angle_alpha   90.00
_cell.angle_beta   90.00
_cell.angle_gamma   90.00
#
_symmetry.space_group_name_H-M   'P 1'
#
loop_
_entity.id
_entity.type
_entity.pdbx_description
1 polymer ?
#
loop_
_entity_poly.entity_id
_entity_poly.type
_entity_poly.pdbx_seq_one_letter_code
_entity_poly.pdbx_strand_id
1 'polypeptide(L)' 'MCQLNRDITEDLIGLKIQAISNDPDTRFPIDASDIQNLLSLHKDKMNLGLIREYFKIFNKEDILDEWLTKNK' A
#
# COMPACT_ATOMS: atom_id res chain seq x y z
N MET A 1 16.05 22.17 -4.77
CA MET A 1 16.53 20.89 -5.34
C MET A 1 15.60 19.80 -4.83
N CYS A 2 14.76 19.22 -5.68
CA CYS A 2 13.84 18.16 -5.26
C CYS A 2 14.55 16.81 -5.46
N GLN A 3 15.07 16.21 -4.39
CA GLN A 3 15.42 14.79 -4.39
C GLN A 3 14.10 13.99 -4.37
N LEU A 4 13.55 13.72 -5.55
CA LEU A 4 12.50 12.71 -5.72
C LEU A 4 13.18 11.36 -5.97
N ASN A 5 13.78 10.79 -4.91
CA ASN A 5 13.99 9.35 -4.86
C ASN A 5 12.74 8.75 -4.21
N ARG A 6 11.61 8.75 -4.93
CA ARG A 6 10.48 7.91 -4.54
C ARG A 6 10.71 6.55 -5.16
N ASP A 7 10.80 5.53 -4.33
CA ASP A 7 10.73 4.16 -4.81
C ASP A 7 9.36 3.96 -5.47
N ILE A 8 9.41 3.52 -6.74
CA ILE A 8 8.23 3.38 -7.62
C ILE A 8 7.18 2.45 -7.01
N THR A 9 7.63 1.53 -6.15
CA THR A 9 6.81 0.53 -5.48
C THR A 9 5.82 1.17 -4.49
N GLU A 10 6.25 2.14 -3.69
CA GLU A 10 5.42 2.81 -2.69
C GLU A 10 4.33 3.66 -3.35
N ASP A 11 4.70 4.40 -4.38
CA ASP A 11 3.74 5.19 -5.15
C ASP A 11 2.73 4.28 -5.87
N LEU A 12 3.16 3.11 -6.38
CA LEU A 12 2.25 2.13 -6.96
C LEU A 12 1.23 1.60 -5.94
N ILE A 13 1.65 1.34 -4.69
CA ILE A 13 0.74 0.98 -3.60
C ILE A 13 -0.24 2.12 -3.33
N GLY A 14 0.24 3.37 -3.30
CA GLY A 14 -0.58 4.57 -3.18
C GLY A 14 -1.68 4.66 -4.25
N LEU A 15 -1.33 4.37 -5.51
CA LEU A 15 -2.29 4.36 -6.61
C LEU A 15 -3.32 3.21 -6.48
N LYS A 16 -2.88 2.04 -6.04
CA LYS A 16 -3.77 0.90 -5.82
C LYS A 16 -4.76 1.14 -4.68
N ILE A 17 -4.32 1.72 -3.57
CA ILE A 17 -5.24 2.03 -2.45
C ILE A 17 -6.24 3.13 -2.83
N GLN A 18 -5.85 4.08 -3.68
CA GLN A 18 -6.78 5.05 -4.27
C GLN A 18 -7.81 4.36 -5.16
N ALA A 19 -7.39 3.42 -6.00
CA ALA A 19 -8.31 2.65 -6.85
C ALA A 19 -9.31 1.83 -6.02
N ILE A 20 -8.83 1.15 -4.96
CA ILE A 20 -9.68 0.44 -3.99
C ILE A 20 -10.66 1.38 -3.31
N SER A 21 -10.23 2.59 -2.95
CA SER A 21 -11.10 3.55 -2.27
C SER A 21 -12.16 4.13 -3.21
N ASN A 22 -11.85 4.21 -4.52
CA ASN A 22 -12.78 4.69 -5.54
C ASN A 22 -13.81 3.64 -5.98
N ASP A 23 -13.42 2.36 -6.08
CA ASP A 23 -14.29 1.25 -6.50
C ASP A 23 -13.98 -0.02 -5.67
N PRO A 24 -14.42 -0.06 -4.40
CA PRO A 24 -14.03 -1.11 -3.47
C PRO A 24 -14.53 -2.49 -3.90
N ASP A 25 -15.75 -2.60 -4.41
CA ASP A 25 -16.36 -3.89 -4.73
C ASP A 25 -15.62 -4.62 -5.86
N THR A 26 -15.14 -3.87 -6.86
CA THR A 26 -14.45 -4.43 -8.02
C THR A 26 -12.94 -4.51 -7.81
N ARG A 27 -12.34 -3.48 -7.20
CA ARG A 27 -10.88 -3.34 -7.12
C ARG A 27 -10.28 -4.03 -5.92
N PHE A 28 -10.97 -4.10 -4.77
CA PHE A 28 -10.45 -4.73 -3.56
C PHE A 28 -9.93 -6.16 -3.79
N PRO A 29 -10.69 -7.11 -4.41
CA PRO A 29 -10.19 -8.48 -4.58
C PRO A 29 -8.96 -8.60 -5.50
N ILE A 30 -8.75 -7.63 -6.40
CA ILE A 30 -7.65 -7.62 -7.36
C ILE A 30 -6.43 -6.91 -6.76
N ASP A 31 -6.62 -5.65 -6.36
CA ASP A 31 -5.54 -4.78 -5.92
C ASP A 31 -5.07 -5.10 -4.49
N ALA A 32 -5.90 -5.67 -3.61
CA ALA A 32 -5.46 -6.07 -2.27
C ALA A 32 -4.41 -7.19 -2.33
N SER A 33 -4.61 -8.19 -3.19
CA SER A 33 -3.64 -9.28 -3.39
C SER A 33 -2.31 -8.74 -3.93
N ASP A 34 -2.36 -7.84 -4.91
CA ASP A 34 -1.17 -7.17 -5.43
C ASP A 34 -0.42 -6.38 -4.37
N ILE A 35 -1.13 -5.57 -3.56
CA ILE A 35 -0.50 -4.79 -2.49
C ILE A 35 0.12 -5.73 -1.44
N GLN A 36 -0.58 -6.80 -1.04
CA GLN A 36 -0.04 -7.78 -0.10
C GLN A 36 1.25 -8.43 -0.62
N ASN A 37 1.29 -8.81 -1.91
CA ASN A 37 2.48 -9.37 -2.53
C ASN A 37 3.64 -8.35 -2.56
N LEU A 38 3.37 -7.09 -2.91
CA LEU A 38 4.38 -6.03 -2.91
C LEU A 38 4.93 -5.77 -1.50
N LEU A 39 4.06 -5.72 -0.49
CA LEU A 39 4.45 -5.58 0.91
C LEU A 39 5.33 -6.75 1.36
N SER A 40 4.98 -7.99 0.98
CA SER A 40 5.77 -9.18 1.34
C SER A 40 7.14 -9.21 0.65
N LEU A 41 7.22 -8.87 -0.64
CA LEU A 41 8.44 -8.99 -1.44
C LEU A 41 9.46 -7.88 -1.13
N HIS A 42 8.98 -6.69 -0.78
CA HIS A 42 9.81 -5.51 -0.64
C HIS A 42 9.89 -4.98 0.80
N LYS A 43 9.38 -5.70 1.81
CA LYS A 43 9.30 -5.24 3.20
C LYS A 43 10.62 -4.68 3.75
N ASP A 44 11.75 -5.27 3.35
CA ASP A 44 13.07 -4.93 3.89
C ASP A 44 13.66 -3.65 3.27
N LYS A 45 13.13 -3.19 2.14
CA LYS A 45 13.60 -2.01 1.41
C LYS A 45 12.57 -0.88 1.31
N MET A 46 11.31 -1.18 1.63
CA MET A 46 10.19 -0.27 1.50
C MET A 46 10.05 0.67 2.69
N ASN A 47 9.70 1.92 2.43
CA ASN A 47 9.34 2.88 3.47
C ASN A 47 7.90 2.65 3.98
N LEU A 48 7.76 1.77 4.98
CA LEU A 48 6.47 1.49 5.62
C LEU A 48 5.80 2.72 6.24
N GLY A 49 6.58 3.73 6.64
CA GLY A 49 6.04 5.00 7.14
C GLY A 49 5.24 5.74 6.06
N LEU A 50 5.78 5.81 4.84
CA LEU A 50 5.09 6.42 3.70
C LEU A 50 3.83 5.63 3.31
N ILE A 51 3.92 4.30 3.29
CA ILE A 51 2.75 3.44 3.03
C ILE A 51 1.65 3.70 4.05
N ARG A 52 2.00 3.80 5.34
CA ARG A 52 1.02 4.07 6.39
C ARG A 52 0.33 5.41 6.18
N GLU A 53 1.05 6.46 5.77
CA GLU A 53 0.45 7.74 5.42
C GLU A 53 -0.52 7.62 4.23
N TYR A 54 -0.19 6.84 3.20
CA TYR A 54 -1.14 6.60 2.09
C TYR A 54 -2.42 5.89 2.55
N PHE A 55 -2.31 4.86 3.39
CA PHE A 55 -3.48 4.16 3.92
C PHE A 55 -4.32 5.03 4.87
N LYS A 56 -3.66 5.91 5.63
CA LYS A 56 -4.31 6.88 6.51
C LYS A 56 -5.16 7.90 5.77
N ILE A 57 -4.72 8.40 4.61
CA ILE A 57 -5.50 9.32 3.77
C ILE A 57 -6.88 8.74 3.43
N PHE A 58 -6.98 7.42 3.29
CA PHE A 58 -8.22 6.72 2.95
C PHE A 58 -8.89 6.01 4.15
N ASN A 59 -8.45 6.28 5.38
CA ASN A 59 -8.91 5.62 6.61
C ASN A 59 -8.87 4.08 6.52
N LYS A 60 -7.79 3.51 5.98
CA LYS A 60 -7.60 2.06 5.83
C LYS A 60 -6.42 1.50 6.63
N GLU A 61 -5.94 2.21 7.65
CA GLU A 61 -4.82 1.78 8.49
C GLU A 61 -5.05 0.40 9.12
N ASP A 62 -6.29 0.09 9.54
CA ASP A 62 -6.64 -1.21 10.12
C ASP A 62 -6.36 -2.39 9.16
N ILE A 63 -6.61 -2.18 7.86
CA ILE A 63 -6.39 -3.19 6.82
C ILE A 63 -4.89 -3.40 6.60
N LEU A 64 -4.10 -2.31 6.64
CA LEU A 64 -2.65 -2.41 6.53
C LEU A 64 -2.07 -3.19 7.72
N ASP A 65 -2.52 -2.89 8.94
CA ASP A 65 -2.07 -3.59 10.14
C ASP A 65 -2.43 -5.08 10.09
N GLU A 66 -3.63 -5.43 9.57
CA GLU A 66 -4.03 -6.82 9.33
C GLU A 66 -3.05 -7.53 8.36
N TRP A 67 -2.72 -6.88 7.24
CA TRP A 67 -1.84 -7.46 6.22
C TRP A 67 -0.39 -7.60 6.70
N LEU A 68 0.12 -6.63 7.45
CA LEU A 68 1.46 -6.69 8.03
C LEU A 68 1.56 -7.77 9.12
N THR A 69 0.48 -8.02 9.86
CA THR A 69 0.43 -9.08 10.87
C THR A 69 0.39 -10.48 10.24
N LYS A 70 -0.31 -10.64 9.11
CA LYS A 70 -0.40 -11.92 8.38
C LYS A 70 0.89 -12.30 7.65
N ASN A 71 1.70 -11.33 7.25
CA ASN A 71 2.97 -11.53 6.53
C ASN A 71 4.19 -11.69 7.46
N LYS A 72 3.97 -12.09 8.71
CA LYS A 72 5.01 -12.21 9.74
C LYS A 72 5.56 -13.63 9.86
#